data_AF-D9WAK0-F1
#
_entry.id   AF-D9WAK0-F1
#
_cell.length_a   1.000
_cell.length_b   1.000
_cell.length_c   1.000
_cell.angle_alpha   90.00
_cell.angle_beta   90.00
_cell.angle_gamma   90.00
#
_symmetry.space_group_name_H-M   'P 1'
#
loop_
_entity.id
_entity.type
_entity.pdbx_description
1 polymer ?
#
loop_
_entity_poly.entity_id
_entity_poly.type
_entity_poly.pdbx_seq_one_letter_code
_entity_poly.pdbx_strand_id
1 'polypeptide(L)' 'MSVLTREDAQLRARRIEVHRYTIDLDLTRGDEHFGSTTTIRFSAREDGADTFVELNPAALHRAVLDGHDLALDPAEIIAD' A
#
# COMPACT_ATOMS: atom_id res chain seq x y z
N MET A 1 13.65 1.61 -10.05
CA MET A 1 12.97 2.72 -9.34
C MET A 1 11.77 3.18 -10.16
N SER A 2 10.67 2.44 -10.08
CA SER A 2 9.36 2.93 -10.44
C SER A 2 8.93 3.96 -9.42
N VAL A 3 9.05 5.23 -9.80
CA VAL A 3 8.40 6.34 -9.11
C VAL A 3 6.99 6.41 -9.66
N LEU A 4 5.97 6.44 -8.80
CA LEU A 4 4.59 6.79 -9.16
C LEU A 4 4.62 7.93 -10.17
N THR A 5 4.29 7.63 -11.43
CA THR A 5 4.37 8.65 -12.45
C THR A 5 3.25 9.65 -12.23
N ARG A 6 3.40 10.85 -12.78
CA ARG A 6 2.31 11.84 -12.74
C ARG A 6 1.03 11.28 -13.40
N GLU A 7 1.17 10.45 -14.43
CA GLU A 7 0.04 9.80 -15.11
C GLU A 7 -0.64 8.79 -14.19
N ASP A 8 0.14 7.95 -13.48
CA ASP A 8 -0.41 7.00 -12.51
C ASP A 8 -1.13 7.70 -11.35
N ALA A 9 -0.54 8.78 -10.84
CA ALA A 9 -1.16 9.61 -9.81
C ALA A 9 -2.50 10.19 -10.28
N GLN A 10 -2.58 10.66 -11.53
CA GLN A 10 -3.80 11.20 -12.12
C GLN A 10 -4.86 10.10 -12.34
N LEU A 11 -4.46 8.94 -12.85
CA LEU A 11 -5.36 7.80 -13.04
C LEU A 11 -5.92 7.33 -11.69
N ARG A 12 -5.05 7.20 -10.68
CA ARG A 12 -5.44 6.82 -9.32
C ARG A 12 -6.39 7.85 -8.69
N ALA A 13 -6.14 9.15 -8.87
CA ALA A 13 -7.02 10.21 -8.38
C ALA A 13 -8.42 10.20 -9.00
N ARG A 14 -8.58 9.62 -10.20
CA ARG A 14 -9.90 9.42 -10.83
C ARG A 14 -10.65 8.22 -10.25
N ARG A 15 -9.95 7.21 -9.75
CA ARG A 15 -10.54 5.95 -9.25
C ARG A 15 -10.81 5.97 -7.76
N ILE A 16 -9.90 6.57 -6.97
CA ILE A 16 -10.02 6.62 -5.52
C ILE A 16 -9.80 8.03 -4.99
N GLU A 17 -10.40 8.29 -3.83
CA GLU A 17 -10.10 9.45 -3.01
C GLU A 17 -9.45 8.99 -1.71
N VAL A 18 -8.19 9.38 -1.48
CA VAL A 18 -7.48 9.01 -0.26
C VAL A 18 -7.76 10.06 0.81
N HIS A 19 -8.28 9.61 1.95
CA HIS A 19 -8.63 10.48 3.07
C HIS A 19 -7.49 10.64 4.06
N ARG A 20 -6.77 9.56 4.38
CA ARG A 20 -5.72 9.58 5.40
C ARG A 20 -4.74 8.43 5.25
N TYR A 21 -3.48 8.71 5.56
CA TYR A 21 -2.47 7.73 5.92
C TYR A 21 -2.20 7.81 7.43
N THR A 22 -2.15 6.65 8.08
CA THR A 22 -1.64 6.51 9.45
C THR A 22 -0.48 5.53 9.38
N ILE A 23 0.66 5.90 9.97
CA ILE A 23 1.86 5.09 9.98
C ILE A 23 2.28 4.96 11.43
N ASP A 24 2.22 3.73 11.94
CA ASP A 24 2.70 3.36 13.27
C ASP A 24 4.06 2.69 13.12
N LEU A 25 5.06 3.18 13.86
CA LEU A 25 6.43 2.68 13.81
C LEU A 25 6.80 2.03 15.14
N ASP A 26 7.25 0.78 15.06
CA ASP A 26 7.83 0.03 16.17
C ASP A 26 9.35 0.05 16.04
N LEU A 27 9.96 1.02 16.73
CA LEU A 27 11.41 1.22 16.77
C LEU A 27 12.12 0.36 17.83
N THR A 28 11.42 -0.62 18.44
CA THR A 28 11.98 -1.44 19.52
C THR A 28 12.65 -2.73 19.04
N ARG A 29 12.67 -2.98 17.71
CA ARG A 29 13.13 -4.25 17.12
C ARG A 29 14.64 -4.35 16.89
N GLY A 30 15.39 -3.28 17.13
CA GLY A 30 16.85 -3.23 16.94
C GLY A 30 17.28 -2.07 16.06
N ASP A 31 18.56 -2.05 15.69
CA ASP A 31 19.20 -0.87 15.09
C ASP A 31 19.11 -0.82 13.55
N GLU A 32 18.75 -1.94 12.91
CA GLU A 32 18.78 -2.08 11.44
C GLU A 32 17.38 -2.02 10.79
N HIS A 33 16.36 -2.57 11.46
CA HIS A 33 14.99 -2.63 10.95
C HIS A 33 13.96 -2.25 12.02
N PHE A 34 12.93 -1.53 11.61
CA PHE A 34 11.76 -1.22 12.44
C PHE A 34 10.53 -1.98 11.95
N GLY A 35 9.62 -2.31 12.87
CA GLY A 35 8.28 -2.74 12.49
C GLY A 35 7.47 -1.53 12.03
N SER A 36 6.59 -1.71 11.03
CA SER A 36 5.65 -0.66 10.64
C SER A 36 4.27 -1.24 10.38
N THR A 37 3.25 -0.43 10.66
CA THR A 37 1.88 -0.67 10.22
C THR A 37 1.37 0.59 9.55
N THR A 38 1.08 0.48 8.26
CA THR A 38 0.51 1.58 7.47
C THR A 38 -0.96 1.30 7.21
N THR A 39 -1.83 2.19 7.67
CA THR A 39 -3.27 2.15 7.38
C THR A 39 -3.62 3.28 6.42
N ILE A 40 -4.19 2.92 5.27
CA ILE A 40 -4.67 3.86 4.24
C ILE A 40 -6.19 3.83 4.26
N ARG A 41 -6.82 4.98 4.54
CA ARG A 41 -8.27 5.13 4.45
C ARG A 41 -8.61 5.90 3.17
N PHE A 42 -9.43 5.28 2.31
CA PHE A 42 -9.83 5.85 1.02
C PHE A 42 -11.26 5.42 0.68
N SER A 43 -11.87 6.09 -0.31
CA SER A 43 -13.12 5.67 -0.94
C SER A 43 -12.89 5.40 -2.43
N ALA A 44 -13.49 4.33 -2.95
CA ALA A 44 -13.58 4.12 -4.39
C ALA A 44 -14.65 5.05 -4.99
N ARG A 45 -14.40 5.56 -6.20
CA ARG A 45 -15.35 6.41 -6.94
C ARG A 45 -16.26 5.59 -7.85
N GLU A 46 -15.85 4.36 -8.19
CA GLU A 46 -16.57 3.41 -9.05
C GLU A 46 -16.42 2.01 -8.45
N ASP A 47 -17.49 1.22 -8.50
CA ASP A 47 -17.48 -0.16 -8.03
C ASP A 47 -16.59 -1.02 -8.95
N GLY A 48 -15.76 -1.89 -8.35
CA GLY A 48 -14.86 -2.78 -9.08
C GLY A 48 -13.64 -2.08 -9.72
N ALA A 49 -13.32 -0.86 -9.33
CA ALA A 49 -12.14 -0.15 -9.83
C ALA A 49 -10.84 -0.73 -9.24
N ASP A 50 -9.89 -1.08 -10.11
CA ASP A 50 -8.55 -1.51 -9.69
C ASP A 50 -7.70 -0.33 -9.19
N THR A 51 -6.93 -0.56 -8.15
CA THR A 51 -5.92 0.36 -7.63
C THR A 51 -4.71 -0.41 -7.10
N PHE A 52 -3.64 0.32 -6.79
CA PHE A 52 -2.42 -0.27 -6.29
C PHE A 52 -1.82 0.59 -5.17
N VAL A 53 -0.97 -0.03 -4.37
CA VAL A 53 -0.13 0.62 -3.36
C VAL A 53 1.30 0.13 -3.59
N GLU A 54 2.23 1.06 -3.78
CA GLU A 54 3.65 0.74 -3.86
C GLU A 54 4.26 0.74 -2.45
N LEU A 55 5.05 -0.30 -2.17
CA LEU A 55 5.73 -0.47 -0.89
C LEU A 55 7.08 -1.15 -1.12
N ASN A 56 8.11 -0.70 -0.40
CA ASN A 56 9.45 -1.28 -0.42
C ASN A 56 9.92 -1.65 1.00
N PRO A 57 9.28 -2.64 1.66
CA PRO A 57 9.69 -3.09 2.98
C PRO A 57 10.85 -4.10 2.88
N ALA A 58 11.64 -4.23 3.96
CA ALA A 58 12.58 -5.34 4.08
C ALA A 58 11.87 -6.71 4.08
N ALA A 59 10.67 -6.77 4.68
CA ALA A 59 9.77 -7.92 4.61
C ALA A 59 8.31 -7.45 4.71
N LEU A 60 7.44 -7.97 3.84
CA LEU A 60 5.99 -7.77 3.94
C LEU A 60 5.37 -8.94 4.71
N HIS A 61 4.76 -8.65 5.86
CA HIS A 61 4.18 -9.69 6.71
C HIS A 61 2.70 -9.96 6.41
N ARG A 62 1.92 -8.92 6.09
CA ARG A 62 0.46 -9.01 5.91
C ARG A 62 -0.07 -7.79 5.16
N ALA A 63 -1.06 -7.99 4.31
CA ALA A 63 -1.88 -6.92 3.74
C ALA A 63 -3.37 -7.27 3.89
N VAL A 64 -4.18 -6.30 4.29
CA VAL A 64 -5.62 -6.48 4.55
C VAL A 64 -6.40 -5.36 3.87
N LEU A 65 -7.47 -5.71 3.16
CA LEU A 65 -8.41 -4.77 2.56
C LEU A 65 -9.83 -5.07 3.07
N ASP A 66 -10.47 -4.09 3.70
CA ASP A 66 -11.82 -4.21 4.27
C ASP A 66 -12.02 -5.46 5.14
N GLY A 67 -11.00 -5.81 5.93
CA GLY A 67 -10.99 -6.98 6.82
C GLY A 67 -10.62 -8.30 6.15
N HIS A 68 -10.39 -8.33 4.83
CA HIS A 68 -10.01 -9.52 4.09
C HIS A 68 -8.50 -9.54 3.83
N ASP A 69 -7.85 -10.66 4.16
CA ASP A 69 -6.44 -10.87 3.85
C ASP A 69 -6.24 -10.91 2.33
N LEU A 70 -5.34 -10.08 1.83
CA LEU A 70 -4.93 -10.12 0.43
C LEU A 70 -3.95 -11.27 0.25
N ALA A 71 -4.18 -12.11 -0.75
CA ALA A 71 -3.21 -13.10 -1.17
C ALA A 71 -1.95 -12.37 -1.62
N LEU A 72 -0.85 -12.58 -0.90
CA LEU A 72 0.46 -12.08 -1.31
C LEU A 72 0.98 -13.04 -2.38
N ASP A 73 0.40 -12.99 -3.58
CA ASP A 73 0.91 -13.75 -4.72
C ASP A 73 2.24 -13.12 -5.16
N PRO A 74 3.36 -13.86 -5.15
CA PRO A 74 4.63 -13.37 -5.66
C PRO A 74 4.56 -12.84 -7.10
N ALA A 75 3.58 -13.28 -7.91
CA ALA A 75 3.35 -12.79 -9.27
C ALA A 75 2.66 -11.42 -9.33
N GLU A 76 1.88 -11.04 -8.30
CA GLU A 76 1.23 -9.73 -8.19
C GLU A 76 2.09 -8.72 -7.42
N ILE A 77 3.10 -9.21 -6.69
CA ILE A 77 4.16 -8.38 -6.11
C ILE A 77 5.20 -8.10 -7.20
N ILE A 78 5.09 -6.94 -7.83
CA ILE A 78 6.13 -6.43 -8.71
C ILE A 78 7.29 -5.93 -7.84
N ALA A 79 8.31 -6.76 -7.68
CA ALA A 79 9.59 -6.34 -7.12
C ALA A 79 10.42 -5.63 -8.20
N ASP A 80 11.03 -4.51 -7.84
CA ASP A 80 11.88 -3.68 -8.70
C ASP A 80 13.37 -3.90 -8.37
#